data_AF-A0A1I0M3H7-F1
#
_entry.id   AF-A0A1I0M3H7-F1
#
_cell.length_a   1.000
_cell.length_b   1.000
_cell.length_c   1.000
_cell.angle_alpha   90.00
_cell.angle_beta   90.00
_cell.angle_gamma   90.00
#
_symmetry.space_group_name_H-M   'P 1'
#
loop_
_entity.id
_entity.type
_entity.pdbx_description
1 polymer ?
#
loop_
_entity_poly.entity_id
_entity_poly.type
_entity_poly.pdbx_seq_one_letter_code
_entity_poly.pdbx_strand_id
1 'polypeptide(L)'
;MKISRVPIIISISACLLLFASCGQQYKAEQRVKAFIEENMENSAEISSRDFADIGTTRHINDSLIQLMRHRGAPGFKKEISYAQVPSGDLYYLRMKYIHQGDTLQNTFYLDSELNQVVAFK
;
A
#
# COMPACT_ATOMS: atom_id res chain seq x y z
N MET A 1 38.63 -0.43 34.60
CA MET A 1 37.94 -0.19 33.32
C MET A 1 36.44 -0.17 33.53
N LYS A 2 35.79 1.00 33.56
CA LYS A 2 34.33 1.10 33.45
C LYS A 2 33.99 1.07 31.97
N ILE A 3 33.61 -0.09 31.46
CA ILE A 3 33.05 -0.21 30.11
C ILE A 3 31.68 0.47 30.18
N SER A 4 31.61 1.71 29.69
CA SER A 4 30.35 2.45 29.58
C SER A 4 29.41 1.62 28.70
N ARG A 5 28.33 1.08 29.30
CA ARG A 5 27.32 0.26 28.61
C ARG A 5 26.32 1.09 27.80
N VAL A 6 26.47 2.42 27.81
CA VAL A 6 25.55 3.41 27.23
C VAL A 6 25.61 3.51 25.68
N PRO A 7 26.75 3.36 24.97
CA PRO A 7 26.77 3.51 23.51
C PRO A 7 26.19 2.29 22.76
N ILE A 8 26.15 1.11 23.40
CA ILE A 8 25.63 -0.14 22.79
C ILE A 8 24.10 -0.11 22.72
N ILE A 9 23.43 0.39 23.76
CA ILE A 9 21.96 0.39 23.84
C ILE A 9 21.35 1.37 22.81
N ILE A 10 21.99 2.52 22.57
CA ILE A 10 21.51 3.53 21.61
C ILE A 10 21.64 3.01 20.15
N SER A 11 22.71 2.27 19.84
CA SER A 11 22.91 1.67 18.50
C SER A 11 21.88 0.59 18.17
N ILE A 12 21.43 -0.21 19.15
CA ILE A 12 20.46 -1.30 18.93
C ILE A 12 19.05 -0.75 18.68
N SER A 13 18.64 0.30 19.41
CA SER A 13 17.30 0.90 19.24
C SER A 13 17.10 1.61 17.90
N ALA A 14 18.16 2.21 17.33
CA ALA A 14 18.08 2.86 16.02
C ALA A 14 17.83 1.86 14.88
N CYS A 15 18.43 0.67 14.96
CA CYS A 15 18.20 -0.39 13.96
C CYS A 15 16.75 -0.90 13.97
N LEU A 16 16.12 -1.06 15.14
CA LEU A 16 14.73 -1.54 15.25
C LEU A 16 13.72 -0.64 14.53
N LEU A 17 13.93 0.68 14.54
CA LEU A 17 13.04 1.64 13.87
C LEU A 17 13.18 1.58 12.35
N LEU A 18 14.39 1.34 11.84
CA LEU A 18 14.63 1.19 10.39
C LEU A 18 13.96 -0.08 9.84
N PHE A 19 13.97 -1.18 10.61
CA PHE A 19 13.29 -2.42 10.21
C PHE A 19 11.76 -2.30 10.20
N ALA A 20 11.19 -1.47 11.07
CA ALA A 20 9.74 -1.25 11.11
C ALA A 20 9.22 -0.63 9.81
N SER A 21 9.91 0.40 9.30
CA SER A 21 9.52 1.09 8.05
C SER A 21 9.62 0.17 6.83
N CYS A 22 10.75 -0.54 6.68
CA CYS A 22 10.93 -1.50 5.57
C CYS A 22 9.93 -2.66 5.62
N GLY A 23 9.58 -3.13 6.83
CA GLY A 23 8.57 -4.19 7.01
C GLY A 23 7.18 -3.76 6.57
N GLN A 24 6.76 -2.54 6.92
CA GLN A 24 5.48 -1.98 6.48
C GLN A 24 5.43 -1.78 4.96
N GLN A 25 6.48 -1.21 4.37
CA GLN A 25 6.61 -1.06 2.92
C GLN A 25 6.45 -2.41 2.21
N TYR A 26 7.22 -3.41 2.63
CA TYR A 26 7.17 -4.74 2.05
C TYR A 26 5.77 -5.35 2.14
N LYS A 27 5.13 -5.27 3.32
CA LYS A 27 3.78 -5.82 3.52
C LYS A 27 2.75 -5.13 2.62
N ALA A 28 2.81 -3.80 2.50
CA ALA A 28 1.91 -3.04 1.64
C ALA A 28 2.10 -3.39 0.16
N GLU A 29 3.34 -3.50 -0.32
CA GLU A 29 3.63 -3.91 -1.70
C GLU A 29 3.10 -5.32 -2.00
N GLN A 30 3.33 -6.28 -1.09
CA GLN A 30 2.80 -7.64 -1.26
C GLN A 30 1.27 -7.63 -1.31
N ARG A 31 0.61 -6.85 -0.45
CA ARG A 31 -0.84 -6.77 -0.44
C ARG A 31 -1.41 -6.16 -1.71
N VAL A 32 -0.77 -5.10 -2.23
CA VAL A 32 -1.16 -4.46 -3.50
C VAL A 32 -0.92 -5.40 -4.69
N LYS A 33 0.21 -6.13 -4.74
CA LYS A 33 0.47 -7.12 -5.79
C LYS A 33 -0.62 -8.19 -5.82
N ALA A 34 -0.97 -8.76 -4.67
CA ALA A 34 -2.04 -9.75 -4.56
C ALA A 34 -3.41 -9.17 -4.98
N PHE A 35 -3.72 -7.92 -4.58
CA PHE A 35 -4.95 -7.25 -4.98
C PHE A 35 -5.05 -7.09 -6.50
N ILE A 36 -3.96 -6.72 -7.16
CA ILE A 36 -3.90 -6.57 -8.63
C ILE A 36 -4.07 -7.92 -9.32
N GLU A 37 -3.38 -8.96 -8.84
CA GLU A 37 -3.49 -10.31 -9.41
C GLU A 37 -4.92 -10.87 -9.31
N GLU A 38 -5.60 -10.58 -8.21
CA GLU A 38 -6.99 -10.99 -7.97
C GLU A 38 -8.00 -10.18 -8.80
N ASN A 39 -7.79 -8.87 -8.95
CA ASN A 39 -8.83 -7.94 -9.40
C ASN A 39 -8.59 -7.30 -10.77
N MET A 40 -7.39 -7.41 -11.35
CA MET A 40 -7.15 -6.97 -12.71
C MET A 40 -7.63 -8.03 -13.71
N GLU A 41 -8.21 -7.60 -14.83
CA GLU A 41 -8.72 -8.53 -15.86
C GLU A 41 -7.58 -9.29 -16.55
N ASN A 42 -6.47 -8.60 -16.88
CA ASN A 42 -5.28 -9.17 -17.52
C ASN A 42 -4.00 -8.80 -16.77
N SER A 43 -3.87 -9.27 -15.53
CA SER A 43 -2.71 -8.93 -14.66
C SER A 43 -1.34 -9.31 -15.24
N ALA A 44 -1.29 -10.27 -16.16
CA ALA A 44 -0.08 -10.68 -16.89
C ALA A 44 0.44 -9.62 -17.87
N GLU A 45 -0.40 -8.66 -18.28
CA GLU A 45 -0.02 -7.56 -19.19
C GLU A 45 0.65 -6.39 -18.46
N ILE A 46 0.70 -6.44 -17.12
CA ILE A 46 1.45 -5.45 -16.35
C ILE A 46 2.95 -5.75 -16.40
N SER A 47 3.75 -4.74 -16.76
CA SER A 47 5.21 -4.76 -16.60
C SER A 47 5.71 -3.52 -15.84
N SER A 48 6.98 -3.57 -15.42
CA SER A 48 7.69 -2.43 -14.79
C SER A 48 6.94 -1.79 -13.61
N ARG A 49 6.66 -2.61 -12.57
CA ARG A 49 6.00 -2.15 -11.34
C ARG A 49 6.99 -1.36 -10.48
N ASP A 50 6.72 -0.08 -10.28
CA ASP A 50 7.50 0.83 -9.44
C ASP A 50 6.62 1.34 -8.29
N PHE A 51 7.07 1.12 -7.05
CA PHE A 51 6.33 1.48 -5.84
C PHE A 51 6.99 2.70 -5.19
N ALA A 52 6.16 3.69 -4.86
CA ALA A 52 6.59 4.79 -4.00
C ALA A 52 6.67 4.33 -2.53
N ASP A 53 7.25 5.18 -1.69
CA ASP A 53 7.20 4.99 -0.25
C ASP A 53 5.76 5.04 0.27
N ILE A 54 5.46 4.14 1.21
CA ILE A 54 4.20 4.09 1.93
C ILE A 54 4.00 5.38 2.74
N GLY A 55 2.78 5.91 2.70
CA GLY A 55 2.38 7.06 3.50
C GLY A 55 1.10 6.79 4.29
N THR A 56 0.73 7.72 5.16
CA THR A 56 -0.51 7.69 5.95
C THR A 56 -1.43 8.84 5.57
N THR A 57 -2.75 8.64 5.61
CA THR A 57 -3.75 9.67 5.38
C THR A 57 -4.92 9.56 6.34
N ARG A 58 -5.44 10.72 6.78
CA ARG A 58 -6.65 10.85 7.61
C ARG A 58 -7.83 11.46 6.84
N HIS A 59 -7.62 11.82 5.58
CA HIS A 59 -8.54 12.65 4.79
C HIS A 59 -9.42 11.86 3.83
N ILE A 60 -9.54 10.55 4.02
CA ILE A 60 -10.39 9.68 3.20
C ILE A 60 -11.66 9.40 4.00
N ASN A 61 -12.80 9.92 3.55
CA ASN A 61 -14.12 9.65 4.14
C ASN A 61 -14.91 8.62 3.33
N ASP A 62 -16.02 8.14 3.90
CA ASP A 62 -16.85 7.11 3.29
C ASP A 62 -17.34 7.46 1.89
N SER A 63 -17.76 8.71 1.66
CA SER A 63 -18.23 9.17 0.36
C SER A 63 -17.13 9.08 -0.71
N LEU A 64 -15.89 9.44 -0.36
CA LEU A 64 -14.76 9.35 -1.28
C LEU A 64 -14.37 7.88 -1.53
N ILE A 65 -14.45 7.02 -0.52
CA ILE A 65 -14.24 5.57 -0.69
C ILE A 65 -15.27 4.98 -1.64
N GLN A 66 -16.55 5.29 -1.44
CA GLN A 66 -17.63 4.80 -2.31
C GLN A 66 -17.44 5.30 -3.74
N LEU A 67 -17.04 6.57 -3.92
CA LEU A 67 -16.73 7.11 -5.24
C LEU A 67 -15.56 6.39 -5.91
N MET A 68 -14.51 6.08 -5.16
CA MET A 68 -13.36 5.30 -5.66
C MET A 68 -13.76 3.88 -6.06
N ARG A 69 -14.51 3.18 -5.20
CA ARG A 69 -15.02 1.83 -5.48
C ARG A 69 -15.94 1.80 -6.70
N HIS A 70 -16.78 2.82 -6.87
CA HIS A 70 -17.71 2.92 -8.00
C HIS A 70 -17.00 3.23 -9.33
N ARG A 71 -15.98 4.10 -9.30
CA ARG A 71 -15.21 4.45 -10.52
C ARG A 71 -14.26 3.33 -10.95
N GLY A 72 -13.63 2.66 -9.97
CA GLY A 72 -12.54 1.73 -10.24
C GLY A 72 -11.36 2.39 -10.95
N ALA A 73 -10.60 1.59 -11.69
CA ALA A 73 -9.60 2.09 -12.64
C ALA A 73 -9.58 1.22 -13.90
N PRO A 74 -9.04 1.74 -15.03
CA PRO A 74 -8.89 0.96 -16.27
C PRO A 74 -8.13 -0.35 -16.04
N GLY A 75 -8.61 -1.42 -16.68
CA GLY A 75 -8.01 -2.77 -16.58
C GLY A 75 -8.44 -3.58 -15.35
N PHE A 76 -9.15 -2.98 -14.39
CA PHE A 76 -9.70 -3.69 -13.24
C PHE A 76 -11.14 -4.15 -13.48
N LYS A 77 -11.49 -5.28 -12.85
CA LYS A 77 -12.86 -5.79 -12.81
C LYS A 77 -13.79 -4.73 -12.20
N LYS A 78 -15.04 -4.67 -12.68
CA LYS A 78 -16.06 -3.75 -12.13
C LYS A 78 -16.53 -4.18 -10.73
N GLU A 79 -16.67 -5.49 -10.53
CA GLU A 79 -17.17 -6.07 -9.27
C GLU A 79 -16.00 -6.53 -8.41
N ILE A 80 -15.41 -5.61 -7.65
CA ILE A 80 -14.35 -5.90 -6.68
C ILE A 80 -14.97 -6.01 -5.28
N SER A 81 -14.65 -7.09 -4.57
CA SER A 81 -15.02 -7.25 -3.16
C SER A 81 -14.06 -6.46 -2.28
N TYR A 82 -14.59 -5.51 -1.53
CA TYR A 82 -13.81 -4.73 -0.56
C TYR A 82 -14.24 -5.08 0.87
N ALA A 83 -13.28 -4.99 1.79
CA ALA A 83 -13.59 -5.04 3.22
C ALA A 83 -14.45 -3.84 3.65
N GLN A 84 -15.02 -3.95 4.85
CA GLN A 84 -15.66 -2.81 5.52
C GLN A 84 -14.68 -1.65 5.62
N VAL A 85 -15.21 -0.43 5.54
CA VAL A 85 -14.38 0.77 5.69
C VAL A 85 -13.89 0.83 7.14
N PRO A 86 -12.58 0.74 7.40
CA PRO A 86 -12.08 0.82 8.76
C PRO A 86 -12.21 2.26 9.27
N SER A 87 -12.46 2.40 10.56
CA SER A 87 -12.42 3.70 11.24
C SER A 87 -10.97 4.11 11.49
N GLY A 88 -10.58 5.32 11.07
CA GLY A 88 -9.29 5.91 11.40
C GLY A 88 -8.39 6.12 10.19
N ASP A 89 -7.08 6.15 10.45
CA ASP A 89 -6.07 6.48 9.45
C ASP A 89 -5.86 5.31 8.49
N LEU A 90 -5.69 5.61 7.21
CA LEU A 90 -5.36 4.65 6.17
C LEU A 90 -3.90 4.80 5.77
N TYR A 91 -3.29 3.69 5.39
CA TYR A 91 -2.06 3.75 4.61
C TYR A 91 -2.39 3.98 3.14
N TYR A 92 -1.48 4.60 2.40
CA TYR A 92 -1.55 4.64 0.95
C TYR A 92 -0.22 4.22 0.33
N LEU A 93 -0.32 3.53 -0.79
CA LEU A 93 0.81 3.11 -1.60
C LEU A 93 0.52 3.46 -3.06
N ARG A 94 1.45 4.16 -3.70
CA ARG A 94 1.35 4.51 -5.11
C ARG A 94 2.18 3.53 -5.93
N MET A 95 1.59 2.99 -6.98
CA MET A 95 2.28 2.12 -7.94
C MET A 95 2.19 2.73 -9.33
N LYS A 96 3.33 2.88 -10.00
CA LYS A 96 3.42 3.11 -11.44
C LYS A 96 3.68 1.79 -12.15
N TYR A 97 3.09 1.62 -13.33
CA TYR A 97 3.25 0.40 -14.11
C TYR A 97 2.94 0.64 -15.58
N ILE A 98 3.41 -0.26 -16.43
CA ILE A 98 3.06 -0.28 -17.85
C ILE A 98 1.94 -1.29 -18.06
N HIS A 99 0.87 -0.88 -18.72
CA HIS A 99 -0.23 -1.75 -19.15
C HIS A 99 -0.58 -1.41 -20.60
N GLN A 100 -0.52 -2.40 -21.48
CA GLN A 100 -0.80 -2.24 -22.92
C GLN A 100 0.02 -1.12 -23.60
N GLY A 101 1.24 -0.89 -23.13
CA GLY A 101 2.15 0.15 -23.64
C GLY A 101 2.01 1.52 -22.97
N ASP A 102 0.94 1.76 -22.21
CA ASP A 102 0.72 3.01 -21.49
C ASP A 102 1.30 2.96 -20.07
N THR A 103 1.89 4.08 -19.64
CA THR A 103 2.30 4.23 -18.24
C THR A 103 1.11 4.69 -17.40
N LEU A 104 0.63 3.79 -16.54
CA LEU A 104 -0.46 4.04 -15.62
C LEU A 104 0.08 4.23 -14.20
N GLN A 105 -0.73 4.87 -13.36
CA GLN A 105 -0.43 5.07 -11.96
C GLN A 105 -1.70 4.97 -11.14
N ASN A 106 -1.68 4.11 -10.12
CA ASN A 106 -2.76 4.00 -9.16
C ASN A 106 -2.27 4.28 -7.75
N THR A 107 -3.18 4.83 -6.92
CA THR A 107 -2.97 4.95 -5.48
C THR A 107 -3.91 3.99 -4.77
N PHE A 108 -3.34 3.06 -4.02
CA PHE A 108 -4.05 2.06 -3.24
C PHE A 108 -4.11 2.50 -1.79
N TYR A 109 -5.30 2.44 -1.19
CA TYR A 109 -5.52 2.76 0.22
C TYR A 109 -5.70 1.47 1.00
N LEU A 110 -4.90 1.27 2.04
CA LEU A 110 -4.88 0.08 2.87
C LEU A 110 -5.37 0.37 4.28
N ASP A 111 -5.93 -0.64 4.93
CA ASP A 111 -6.22 -0.59 6.36
C ASP A 111 -4.94 -0.42 7.19
N SER A 112 -5.10 -0.06 8.47
CA SER A 112 -3.99 0.17 9.40
C SER A 112 -3.13 -1.08 9.64
N GLU A 113 -3.67 -2.26 9.36
CA GLU A 113 -2.97 -3.53 9.48
C GLU A 113 -2.23 -3.94 8.19
N LEU A 114 -2.41 -3.23 7.08
CA LEU A 114 -1.89 -3.57 5.74
C LEU A 114 -2.36 -4.95 5.25
N ASN A 115 -3.53 -5.38 5.71
CA ASN A 115 -4.13 -6.67 5.39
C ASN A 115 -5.14 -6.56 4.25
N GLN A 116 -5.71 -5.37 3.99
CA GLN A 116 -6.74 -5.19 2.97
C GLN A 116 -6.56 -3.88 2.21
N VAL A 117 -6.84 -3.91 0.89
CA VAL A 117 -7.07 -2.69 0.10
C VAL A 117 -8.51 -2.27 0.30
N VAL A 118 -8.71 -1.07 0.84
CA VAL A 118 -10.03 -0.50 1.16
C VAL A 118 -10.65 0.20 -0.04
N ALA A 119 -9.81 0.86 -0.84
CA ALA A 119 -10.18 1.59 -2.05
C ALA A 119 -8.92 1.86 -2.89
N PHE A 120 -9.10 2.24 -4.15
CA PHE A 120 -8.01 2.71 -5.01
C PHE A 120 -8.53 3.69 -6.06
N LYS A 121 -7.62 4.42 -6.70
CA LYS A 121 -7.91 5.32 -7.81
C LYS A 121 -6.74 5.43 -8.76
#